data_AF-A0A7S3LM03-F1
#
_entry.id   AF-A0A7S3LM03-F1
#
_cell.length_a   1.000
_cell.length_b   1.000
_cell.length_c   1.000
_cell.angle_alpha   90.00
_cell.angle_beta   90.00
_cell.angle_gamma   90.00
#
_symmetry.space_group_name_H-M   'P 1'
#
loop_
_entity.id
_entity.type
_entity.pdbx_description
1 polymer ?
#
loop_
_entity_poly.entity_id
_entity_poly.type
_entity_poly.pdbx_seq_one_letter_code
_entity_poly.pdbx_strand_id
1 'polypeptide(L)'
;IKSKMATSQEVWSIKNEIFSDGTPTQGRPSGKGLQDFSPDWVKEVQARRNKPRKHINANPGAAQIWQQERVNGAPWRERSERLQQIEDEKAMREHAHKRITLLSKQACSGLKVMYNAQFDVAEMIPLLKQAEKEMGNRKQDKILQSLLQAVLRNDIKAVATLLKAYTTTKASTPCLGISTSPPVPLRISAK
;
A
#
# COMPACT_ATOMS: atom_id res chain seq x y z
N ILE A 1 67.66 -4.71 -10.25
CA ILE A 1 66.71 -4.43 -9.15
C ILE A 1 67.50 -4.56 -7.85
N LYS A 2 67.83 -3.43 -7.21
CA LYS A 2 68.78 -3.37 -6.08
C LYS A 2 68.09 -3.88 -4.81
N SER A 3 68.35 -5.14 -4.44
CA SER A 3 68.10 -5.62 -3.08
C SER A 3 69.20 -5.06 -2.18
N LYS A 4 68.88 -3.99 -1.43
CA LYS A 4 69.72 -3.55 -0.32
C LYS A 4 69.45 -4.53 0.82
N MET A 5 70.42 -5.40 1.11
CA MET A 5 70.38 -6.23 2.30
C MET A 5 70.52 -5.32 3.52
N ALA A 6 69.49 -5.29 4.36
CA ALA A 6 69.52 -4.63 5.66
C ALA A 6 70.61 -5.28 6.52
N THR A 7 71.57 -4.48 6.96
CA THR A 7 72.64 -4.89 7.88
C THR A 7 72.04 -5.32 9.22
N SER A 8 72.63 -6.34 9.88
CA SER A 8 72.10 -6.99 11.09
C SER A 8 71.76 -6.07 12.28
N GLN A 9 72.21 -4.82 12.28
CA GLN A 9 71.80 -3.80 13.27
C GLN A 9 70.34 -3.33 13.08
N GLU A 10 69.83 -3.21 11.86
CA GLU A 10 68.42 -2.80 11.62
C GLU A 10 67.43 -3.88 12.06
N VAL A 11 67.81 -5.17 11.92
CA VAL A 11 66.99 -6.31 12.33
C VAL A 11 66.93 -6.47 13.87
N TRP A 12 67.95 -5.98 14.58
CA TRP A 12 67.95 -5.94 16.06
C TRP A 12 67.16 -4.76 16.62
N SER A 13 66.98 -3.68 15.87
CA SER A 13 66.22 -2.50 16.31
C SER A 13 64.71 -2.77 16.37
N ILE A 14 64.16 -3.46 15.36
CA ILE A 14 62.70 -3.73 15.26
C ILE A 14 62.21 -4.69 16.35
N LYS A 15 63.07 -5.59 16.86
CA LYS A 15 62.70 -6.57 17.89
C LYS A 15 62.46 -5.97 19.28
N ASN A 16 62.90 -4.74 19.52
CA ASN A 16 62.75 -4.03 20.78
C ASN A 16 61.80 -2.82 20.68
N GLU A 17 61.05 -2.69 19.57
CA GLU A 17 60.07 -1.62 19.44
C GLU A 17 58.88 -1.88 20.36
N ILE A 18 58.66 -0.93 21.26
CA ILE A 18 57.48 -0.84 22.11
C ILE A 18 56.58 0.20 21.44
N PHE A 19 55.29 -0.09 21.30
CA PHE A 19 54.33 0.89 20.80
C PHE A 19 54.38 2.16 21.68
N SER A 20 53.97 3.31 21.14
CA SER A 20 53.99 4.60 21.85
C SER A 20 53.21 4.62 23.18
N ASP A 21 52.36 3.62 23.41
CA ASP A 21 51.58 3.39 24.63
C ASP A 21 52.26 2.44 25.65
N GLY A 22 53.46 1.94 25.36
CA GLY A 22 54.19 1.02 26.23
C GLY A 22 53.94 -0.47 25.95
N THR A 23 53.14 -0.83 24.95
CA THR A 23 52.84 -2.22 24.63
C THR A 23 53.98 -2.86 23.82
N PRO A 24 54.61 -3.97 24.26
CA PRO A 24 55.66 -4.62 23.46
C PRO A 24 55.08 -5.21 22.16
N THR A 25 55.75 -4.97 21.03
CA THR A 25 55.33 -5.49 19.70
C THR A 25 55.33 -7.01 19.62
N GLN A 26 56.07 -7.70 20.49
CA GLN A 26 56.08 -9.15 20.64
C GLN A 26 55.51 -9.55 22.01
N GLY A 27 54.27 -9.13 22.29
CA GLY A 27 53.52 -9.65 23.42
C GLY A 27 53.17 -11.12 23.20
N ARG A 28 53.65 -12.02 24.07
CA ARG A 28 53.10 -13.38 24.17
C ARG A 28 51.60 -13.20 24.45
N PRO A 29 50.67 -13.80 23.67
CA PRO A 29 49.25 -13.63 23.93
C PRO A 29 48.97 -14.08 25.36
N SER A 30 48.52 -13.16 26.21
CA SER A 30 48.20 -13.42 27.62
C SER A 30 46.89 -14.22 27.79
N GLY A 31 46.50 -14.97 26.76
CA GLY A 31 45.40 -15.91 26.81
C GLY A 31 45.97 -17.29 27.09
N LYS A 32 45.61 -17.87 28.22
CA LYS A 32 45.81 -19.31 28.50
C LYS A 32 45.36 -20.10 27.27
N GLY A 33 46.27 -20.89 26.69
CA GLY A 33 45.94 -21.77 25.59
C GLY A 33 44.95 -22.83 26.07
N LEU A 34 44.22 -23.48 25.16
CA LEU A 34 43.31 -24.57 25.55
C LEU A 34 44.02 -25.72 26.32
N GLN A 35 45.35 -25.76 26.20
CA GLN A 35 46.28 -26.69 26.87
C GLN A 35 46.50 -26.38 28.36
N ASP A 36 46.18 -25.16 28.80
CA ASP A 36 46.35 -24.71 30.19
C ASP A 36 45.11 -24.99 31.06
N PHE A 37 44.06 -25.58 30.47
CA PHE A 37 42.83 -25.95 31.15
C PHE A 37 42.82 -27.45 31.47
N SER A 38 42.22 -27.81 32.60
CA SER A 38 42.11 -29.21 33.03
C SER A 38 41.48 -30.07 31.92
N PRO A 39 42.03 -31.27 31.61
CA PRO A 39 41.49 -32.16 30.59
C PRO A 39 40.01 -32.47 30.78
N ASP A 40 39.54 -32.54 32.03
CA ASP A 40 38.14 -32.82 32.35
C ASP A 40 37.22 -31.64 32.00
N TRP A 41 37.68 -30.41 32.22
CA TRP A 41 36.96 -29.21 31.81
C TRP A 41 36.86 -29.11 30.28
N VAL A 42 37.94 -29.43 29.57
CA VAL A 42 37.96 -29.46 28.10
C VAL A 42 36.98 -30.51 27.57
N LYS A 43 36.98 -31.72 28.14
CA LYS A 43 36.01 -32.79 27.82
C LYS A 43 34.57 -32.36 28.12
N GLU A 44 34.32 -31.69 29.22
CA GLU A 44 32.98 -31.21 29.58
C GLU A 44 32.48 -30.14 28.62
N VAL A 45 33.32 -29.16 28.25
CA VAL A 45 32.97 -28.13 27.27
C VAL A 45 32.73 -28.73 25.90
N GLN A 46 33.54 -29.71 25.48
CA GLN A 46 33.32 -30.46 24.24
C GLN A 46 32.02 -31.25 24.29
N ALA A 47 31.71 -31.93 25.40
CA ALA A 47 30.46 -32.65 25.60
C ALA A 47 29.24 -31.71 25.55
N ARG A 48 29.34 -30.50 26.13
CA ARG A 48 28.28 -29.47 26.06
C ARG A 48 28.11 -28.90 24.65
N ARG A 49 29.20 -28.71 23.89
CA ARG A 49 29.16 -28.28 22.48
C ARG A 49 28.57 -29.34 21.56
N ASN A 50 28.85 -30.61 21.84
CA ASN A 50 28.37 -31.75 21.06
C ASN A 50 26.93 -32.13 21.36
N LYS A 51 26.30 -31.55 22.40
CA LYS A 51 24.86 -31.72 22.63
C LYS A 51 24.09 -31.03 21.48
N PRO A 52 23.13 -31.73 20.84
CA PRO A 52 22.28 -31.09 19.85
C PRO A 52 21.58 -29.91 20.50
N ARG A 53 21.73 -28.73 19.90
CA ARG A 53 21.04 -27.53 20.38
C ARG A 53 19.54 -27.73 20.22
N LYS A 54 18.76 -27.32 21.22
CA LYS A 54 17.29 -27.30 21.09
C LYS A 54 16.95 -26.40 19.90
N HIS A 55 16.33 -26.98 18.88
CA HIS A 55 15.84 -26.21 17.74
C HIS A 55 14.61 -25.42 18.20
N ILE A 56 14.69 -24.10 18.15
CA ILE A 56 13.54 -23.22 18.32
C ILE A 56 12.99 -22.98 16.92
N ASN A 57 11.75 -23.41 16.67
CA ASN A 57 11.09 -23.12 15.40
C ASN A 57 11.03 -21.59 15.21
N ALA A 58 11.30 -21.14 13.99
CA ALA A 58 11.18 -19.72 13.66
C ALA A 58 9.77 -19.23 13.98
N ASN A 59 9.66 -18.05 14.58
CA ASN A 59 8.37 -17.41 14.80
C ASN A 59 7.66 -17.23 13.45
N PRO A 60 6.40 -17.69 13.28
CA PRO A 60 5.67 -17.43 12.05
C PRO A 60 5.62 -15.93 11.74
N GLY A 61 5.60 -15.61 10.45
CA GLY A 61 5.48 -14.22 10.01
C GLY A 61 4.16 -13.62 10.51
N ALA A 62 4.17 -12.31 10.81
CA ALA A 62 2.97 -11.61 11.28
C ALA A 62 1.77 -11.78 10.34
N ALA A 63 2.01 -11.86 9.02
CA ALA A 63 0.98 -12.13 8.03
C ALA A 63 0.37 -13.54 8.16
N GLN A 64 1.17 -14.54 8.51
CA GLN A 64 0.71 -15.91 8.69
C GLN A 64 -0.11 -16.06 9.97
N ILE A 65 0.33 -15.43 11.07
CA ILE A 65 -0.46 -15.31 12.30
C ILE A 65 -1.78 -14.57 11.99
N TRP A 66 -1.72 -13.52 11.18
CA TRP A 66 -2.90 -12.75 10.79
C TRP A 66 -3.91 -13.59 10.01
N GLN A 67 -3.46 -14.38 9.04
CA GLN A 67 -4.32 -15.29 8.28
C GLN A 67 -4.91 -16.39 9.17
N GLN A 68 -4.10 -16.97 10.06
CA GLN A 68 -4.52 -18.02 10.98
C GLN A 68 -5.59 -17.50 11.96
N GLU A 69 -5.38 -16.32 12.56
CA GLU A 69 -6.36 -15.70 13.45
C GLU A 69 -7.66 -15.30 12.73
N ARG A 70 -7.57 -14.92 11.45
CA ARG A 70 -8.74 -14.62 10.63
C ARG A 70 -9.57 -15.87 10.32
N VAL A 71 -8.91 -16.98 9.95
CA VAL A 71 -9.59 -18.27 9.68
C VAL A 71 -10.20 -18.84 10.96
N ASN A 72 -9.50 -18.72 12.09
CA ASN A 72 -9.96 -19.23 13.38
C ASN A 72 -11.01 -18.34 14.06
N GLY A 73 -11.39 -17.22 13.45
CA GLY A 73 -12.45 -16.33 13.96
C GLY A 73 -12.09 -15.63 15.27
N ALA A 74 -10.87 -15.09 15.39
CA ALA A 74 -10.40 -14.42 16.60
C ALA A 74 -11.25 -13.18 16.97
N PRO A 75 -12.02 -13.20 18.08
CA PRO A 75 -13.02 -12.16 18.38
C PRO A 75 -12.40 -10.80 18.73
N TRP A 76 -11.17 -10.77 19.26
CA TRP A 76 -10.46 -9.52 19.55
C TRP A 76 -10.09 -8.72 18.29
N ARG A 77 -10.07 -9.37 17.12
CA ARG A 77 -9.76 -8.70 15.85
C ARG A 77 -10.93 -8.00 15.23
N GLU A 78 -12.14 -8.51 15.44
CA GLU A 78 -13.34 -7.99 14.78
C GLU A 78 -13.50 -6.48 15.02
N ARG A 79 -13.26 -6.02 16.25
CA ARG A 79 -13.28 -4.59 16.57
C ARG A 79 -12.19 -3.81 15.82
N SER A 80 -10.96 -4.33 15.79
CA SER A 80 -9.84 -3.66 15.12
C SER A 80 -10.03 -3.60 13.59
N GLU A 81 -10.57 -4.66 13.00
CA GLU A 81 -10.84 -4.72 11.56
C GLU A 81 -11.96 -3.77 11.16
N ARG A 82 -13.02 -3.66 11.97
CA ARG A 82 -14.07 -2.65 11.74
C ARG A 82 -13.52 -1.23 11.82
N LEU A 83 -12.67 -0.92 12.80
CA LEU A 83 -12.04 0.40 12.90
C LEU A 83 -11.12 0.68 11.69
N GLN A 84 -10.35 -0.32 11.26
CA GLN A 84 -9.53 -0.21 10.07
C GLN A 84 -10.37 0.05 8.82
N GLN A 85 -11.48 -0.68 8.64
CA GLN A 85 -12.41 -0.48 7.52
C GLN A 85 -12.98 0.94 7.50
N ILE A 86 -13.35 1.49 8.66
CA ILE A 86 -13.87 2.87 8.76
C ILE A 86 -12.80 3.89 8.32
N GLU A 87 -11.55 3.71 8.77
CA GLU A 87 -10.46 4.61 8.39
C GLU A 87 -10.09 4.44 6.91
N ASP A 88 -10.09 3.22 6.39
CA ASP A 88 -9.86 2.93 4.97
C ASP A 88 -10.94 3.59 4.09
N GLU A 89 -12.21 3.49 4.46
CA GLU A 89 -13.30 4.17 3.76
C GLU A 89 -13.14 5.69 3.77
N LYS A 90 -12.75 6.25 4.92
CA LYS A 90 -12.50 7.69 5.06
C LYS A 90 -11.32 8.12 4.20
N ALA A 91 -10.22 7.37 4.22
CA ALA A 91 -9.06 7.60 3.37
C ALA A 91 -9.43 7.52 1.89
N MET A 92 -10.25 6.55 1.48
CA MET A 92 -10.74 6.43 0.11
C MET A 92 -11.55 7.65 -0.34
N ARG A 93 -12.45 8.16 0.51
CA ARG A 93 -13.22 9.40 0.23
C ARG A 93 -12.29 10.61 0.11
N GLU A 94 -11.30 10.71 0.99
CA GLU A 94 -10.32 11.79 0.95
C GLU A 94 -9.44 11.75 -0.31
N HIS A 95 -8.97 10.56 -0.69
CA HIS A 95 -8.21 10.36 -1.93
C HIS A 95 -9.04 10.71 -3.16
N ALA A 96 -10.31 10.31 -3.21
CA ALA A 96 -11.22 10.69 -4.28
C ALA A 96 -11.40 12.21 -4.36
N HIS A 97 -11.59 12.88 -3.22
CA HIS A 97 -11.71 14.33 -3.17
C HIS A 97 -10.44 15.04 -3.67
N LYS A 98 -9.27 14.63 -3.17
CA LYS A 98 -7.95 15.16 -3.60
C LYS A 98 -7.76 15.00 -5.10
N ARG A 99 -8.11 13.84 -5.65
CA ARG A 99 -8.02 13.57 -7.09
C ARG A 99 -8.86 14.55 -7.89
N ILE A 100 -10.12 14.77 -7.51
CA ILE A 100 -11.01 15.71 -8.21
C ILE A 100 -10.43 17.13 -8.14
N THR A 101 -9.97 17.57 -6.97
CA THR A 101 -9.36 18.91 -6.81
C THR A 101 -8.13 19.09 -7.70
N LEU A 102 -7.26 18.08 -7.79
CA LEU A 102 -6.08 18.13 -8.66
C LEU A 102 -6.47 18.20 -10.14
N LEU A 103 -7.46 17.39 -10.56
CA LEU A 103 -7.98 17.42 -11.92
C LEU A 103 -8.60 18.79 -12.25
N SER A 104 -9.36 19.39 -11.33
CA SER A 104 -9.91 20.74 -11.50
C SER A 104 -8.80 21.78 -11.70
N LYS A 105 -7.75 21.75 -10.87
CA LYS A 105 -6.60 22.66 -11.02
C LYS A 105 -5.91 22.49 -12.36
N GLN A 106 -5.68 21.25 -12.79
CA GLN A 106 -5.06 20.95 -14.06
C GLN A 106 -5.93 21.42 -15.24
N ALA A 107 -7.25 21.20 -15.17
CA ALA A 107 -8.19 21.66 -16.17
C ALA A 107 -8.24 23.19 -16.28
N CYS A 108 -8.37 23.90 -15.15
CA CYS A 108 -8.36 25.37 -15.13
C CYS A 108 -7.03 25.93 -15.68
N SER A 109 -5.90 25.33 -15.32
CA SER A 109 -4.59 25.71 -15.88
C SER A 109 -4.53 25.47 -17.38
N GLY A 110 -5.03 24.35 -17.88
CA GLY A 110 -5.07 24.04 -19.31
C GLY A 110 -5.98 24.98 -20.10
N LEU A 111 -7.16 25.31 -19.56
CA LEU A 111 -8.11 26.24 -20.19
C LEU A 111 -7.54 27.65 -20.29
N LYS A 112 -6.80 28.10 -19.27
CA LYS A 112 -6.10 29.38 -19.29
C LYS A 112 -5.04 29.40 -20.39
N VAL A 113 -4.25 28.34 -20.54
CA VAL A 113 -3.17 28.29 -21.53
C VAL A 113 -3.71 28.18 -22.96
N MET A 114 -4.72 27.34 -23.21
CA MET A 114 -5.19 27.07 -24.57
C MET A 114 -6.22 28.07 -25.09
N TYR A 115 -7.06 28.60 -24.22
CA TYR A 115 -8.21 29.44 -24.62
C TYR A 115 -8.20 30.83 -23.96
N ASN A 116 -7.18 31.16 -23.18
CA ASN A 116 -7.11 32.38 -22.36
C ASN A 116 -8.34 32.60 -21.46
N ALA A 117 -9.05 31.52 -21.12
CA ALA A 117 -10.24 31.54 -20.30
C ALA A 117 -9.87 31.18 -18.85
N GLN A 118 -10.26 32.03 -17.89
CA GLN A 118 -10.02 31.79 -16.47
C GLN A 118 -11.29 31.23 -15.83
N PHE A 119 -11.16 30.03 -15.26
CA PHE A 119 -12.21 29.37 -14.49
C PHE A 119 -11.74 29.17 -13.06
N ASP A 120 -12.64 29.38 -12.10
CA ASP A 120 -12.34 29.08 -10.72
C ASP A 120 -12.39 27.56 -10.47
N VAL A 121 -11.49 27.10 -9.61
CA VAL A 121 -11.40 25.68 -9.22
C VAL A 121 -12.68 25.26 -8.50
N ALA A 122 -13.30 26.16 -7.72
CA ALA A 122 -14.55 25.87 -7.01
C ALA A 122 -15.72 25.59 -7.96
N GLU A 123 -15.77 26.25 -9.12
CA GLU A 123 -16.80 26.02 -10.16
C GLU A 123 -16.52 24.74 -10.97
N MET A 124 -15.25 24.38 -11.16
CA MET A 124 -14.87 23.19 -11.92
C MET A 124 -15.12 21.88 -11.16
N ILE A 125 -14.96 21.86 -9.84
CA ILE A 125 -15.19 20.66 -9.00
C ILE A 125 -16.59 20.04 -9.19
N PRO A 126 -17.71 20.77 -9.09
CA PRO A 126 -19.04 20.18 -9.26
C PRO A 126 -19.26 19.66 -10.69
N LEU A 127 -18.72 20.32 -11.71
CA LEU A 127 -18.79 19.88 -13.10
C LEU A 127 -18.07 18.54 -13.29
N LEU A 128 -16.87 18.39 -12.74
CA LEU A 128 -16.11 17.13 -12.80
C LEU A 128 -16.80 16.00 -12.03
N LYS A 129 -17.40 16.29 -10.87
CA LYS A 129 -18.20 15.30 -10.12
C LYS A 129 -19.41 14.83 -10.92
N GLN A 130 -20.10 15.75 -11.60
CA GLN A 130 -21.22 15.40 -12.45
C GLN A 130 -20.76 14.55 -13.65
N ALA A 131 -19.67 14.94 -14.30
CA ALA A 131 -19.08 14.17 -15.40
C ALA A 131 -18.68 12.75 -14.97
N GLU A 132 -18.07 12.60 -13.79
CA GLU A 132 -17.72 11.29 -13.23
C GLU A 132 -18.97 10.42 -12.97
N LYS A 133 -20.03 11.01 -12.42
CA LYS A 133 -21.32 10.33 -12.21
C LYS A 133 -21.95 9.89 -13.54
N GLU A 134 -21.93 10.75 -14.55
CA GLU A 134 -22.44 10.43 -15.89
C GLU A 134 -21.61 9.35 -16.58
N MET A 135 -20.28 9.37 -16.46
CA MET A 135 -19.41 8.29 -16.95
C MET A 135 -19.66 6.97 -16.22
N GLY A 136 -19.93 7.02 -14.91
CA GLY A 136 -20.33 5.85 -14.12
C GLY A 136 -21.64 5.23 -14.62
N ASN A 137 -22.64 6.06 -14.91
CA ASN A 137 -23.93 5.64 -15.47
C ASN A 137 -23.78 5.07 -16.89
N ARG A 138 -22.93 5.67 -17.74
CA ARG A 138 -22.62 5.11 -19.07
C ARG A 138 -21.90 3.76 -19.01
N LYS A 139 -21.10 3.52 -17.96
CA LYS A 139 -20.53 2.18 -17.69
C LYS A 139 -21.57 1.19 -17.15
N GLN A 140 -22.71 1.65 -16.63
CA GLN A 140 -23.83 0.77 -16.25
C GLN A 140 -24.67 0.32 -17.45
N ASP A 141 -24.50 0.94 -18.62
CA ASP A 141 -25.05 0.44 -19.88
C ASP A 141 -24.30 -0.81 -20.39
N LYS A 142 -23.78 -1.65 -19.49
CA LYS A 142 -23.37 -3.03 -19.80
C LYS A 142 -24.49 -3.81 -20.47
N ILE A 143 -25.74 -3.54 -20.11
CA ILE A 143 -26.91 -4.12 -20.77
C ILE A 143 -27.01 -3.65 -22.22
N LEU A 144 -26.83 -2.35 -22.51
CA LEU A 144 -26.84 -1.84 -23.89
C LEU A 144 -25.62 -2.31 -24.69
N GLN A 145 -24.44 -2.41 -24.06
CA GLN A 145 -23.25 -2.97 -24.70
C GLN A 145 -23.40 -4.45 -25.02
N SER A 146 -23.99 -5.23 -24.11
CA SER A 146 -24.28 -6.66 -24.32
C SER A 146 -25.40 -6.86 -25.35
N LEU A 147 -26.40 -5.96 -25.35
CA LEU A 147 -27.48 -5.94 -26.34
C LEU A 147 -26.93 -5.64 -27.74
N LEU A 148 -26.03 -4.65 -27.86
CA LEU A 148 -25.37 -4.32 -29.11
C LEU A 148 -24.55 -5.51 -29.64
N GLN A 149 -23.79 -6.20 -28.78
CA GLN A 149 -23.07 -7.41 -29.19
C GLN A 149 -24.00 -8.56 -29.60
N ALA A 150 -25.13 -8.74 -28.93
CA ALA A 150 -26.12 -9.77 -29.27
C ALA A 150 -26.81 -9.48 -30.61
N VAL A 151 -27.13 -8.21 -30.90
CA VAL A 151 -27.67 -7.77 -32.18
C VAL A 151 -26.65 -7.99 -33.31
N LEU A 152 -25.38 -7.63 -33.09
CA LEU A 152 -24.31 -7.86 -34.07
C LEU A 152 -24.06 -9.34 -34.36
N ARG A 153 -24.35 -10.23 -33.39
CA ARG A 153 -24.26 -11.69 -33.54
C ARG A 153 -25.56 -12.34 -34.03
N ASN A 154 -26.61 -11.55 -34.29
CA ASN A 154 -27.94 -12.02 -34.68
C ASN A 154 -28.58 -13.03 -33.69
N ASP A 155 -28.27 -12.91 -32.40
CA ASP A 155 -28.84 -13.77 -31.36
C ASP A 155 -30.15 -13.18 -30.81
N ILE A 156 -31.26 -13.52 -31.46
CA ILE A 156 -32.61 -13.01 -31.16
C ILE A 156 -33.04 -13.37 -29.73
N LYS A 157 -32.59 -14.52 -29.20
CA LYS A 157 -32.95 -14.97 -27.83
C LYS A 157 -32.24 -14.12 -26.78
N ALA A 158 -30.95 -13.83 -26.98
CA ALA A 158 -30.19 -12.94 -26.11
C ALA A 158 -30.72 -11.50 -26.15
N VAL A 159 -31.13 -11.02 -27.33
CA VAL A 159 -31.75 -9.68 -27.49
C VAL A 159 -33.06 -9.57 -26.71
N ALA A 160 -33.96 -10.56 -26.83
CA ALA A 160 -35.25 -10.55 -26.14
C ALA A 160 -35.11 -10.61 -24.61
N THR A 161 -34.16 -11.40 -24.10
CA THR A 161 -33.89 -11.50 -22.65
C THR A 161 -33.27 -10.23 -22.09
N LEU A 162 -32.32 -9.62 -22.80
CA LEU A 162 -31.69 -8.37 -22.39
C LEU A 162 -32.67 -7.18 -22.44
N LEU A 163 -33.56 -7.13 -23.44
CA LEU A 163 -34.63 -6.12 -23.52
C LEU A 163 -35.65 -6.27 -22.39
N LYS A 164 -36.07 -7.49 -22.07
CA LYS A 164 -36.99 -7.77 -20.96
C LYS A 164 -36.37 -7.37 -19.61
N ALA A 165 -35.08 -7.67 -19.41
CA ALA A 165 -34.35 -7.22 -18.22
C ALA A 165 -34.31 -5.68 -18.14
N TYR A 166 -33.99 -5.01 -19.25
CA TYR A 166 -33.91 -3.55 -19.32
C TYR A 166 -35.24 -2.84 -19.01
N THR A 167 -36.37 -3.35 -19.53
CA THR A 167 -37.70 -2.79 -19.24
C THR A 167 -38.12 -3.00 -17.79
N THR A 168 -37.80 -4.16 -17.19
CA THR A 168 -38.09 -4.39 -15.76
C THR A 168 -37.28 -3.49 -14.82
N THR A 169 -36.01 -3.21 -15.14
CA THR A 169 -35.19 -2.26 -14.37
C THR A 169 -35.64 -0.81 -14.50
N LYS A 170 -36.20 -0.39 -15.65
CA LYS A 170 -36.79 0.96 -15.78
C LYS A 170 -38.15 1.07 -15.09
N ALA A 171 -38.94 0.01 -15.07
CA ALA A 171 -40.24 -0.02 -14.38
C ALA A 171 -40.11 0.01 -12.85
N SER A 172 -38.98 -0.44 -12.27
CA SER A 172 -38.73 -0.37 -10.83
C SER A 172 -38.15 0.96 -10.35
N THR A 173 -38.03 1.96 -11.22
CA THR A 173 -37.79 3.35 -10.80
C THR A 173 -39.14 4.05 -10.71
N PRO A 174 -39.78 4.14 -9.52
CA PRO A 174 -41.00 4.93 -9.40
C PRO A 174 -40.62 6.40 -9.59
N CYS A 175 -40.90 6.92 -10.77
CA CYS A 175 -41.10 8.34 -11.01
C CYS A 175 -42.40 8.77 -10.29
N LEU A 176 -42.38 8.82 -8.96
CA LEU A 176 -43.34 9.62 -8.19
C LEU A 176 -42.81 11.04 -8.13
N GLY A 177 -43.07 11.76 -9.22
CA GLY A 177 -42.89 13.19 -9.36
C GLY A 177 -44.18 13.85 -9.80
N ILE A 178 -45.32 13.51 -9.18
CA ILE A 178 -46.51 14.36 -9.21
C ILE A 178 -46.39 15.26 -7.97
N SER A 179 -45.57 16.30 -8.07
CA SER A 179 -45.65 17.44 -7.14
C SER A 179 -46.77 18.35 -7.63
N THR A 180 -48.00 18.05 -7.24
CA THR A 180 -49.10 19.02 -7.24
C THR A 180 -48.79 20.08 -6.19
N SER A 181 -48.00 21.10 -6.56
CA SER A 181 -48.08 22.38 -5.88
C SER A 181 -49.34 23.09 -6.39
N PRO A 182 -50.26 23.56 -5.53
CA PRO A 182 -51.31 24.47 -5.98
C PRO A 182 -50.67 25.76 -6.53
N PRO A 183 -51.31 26.44 -7.50
CA PRO A 183 -50.76 27.68 -8.06
C PRO A 183 -50.73 28.76 -6.98
N VAL A 184 -49.54 29.29 -6.72
CA VAL A 184 -49.34 30.52 -5.94
C VAL A 184 -50.01 31.66 -6.71
N PRO A 185 -51.01 32.38 -6.14
CA PRO A 185 -51.55 33.56 -6.80
C PRO A 185 -50.49 34.67 -6.81
N LEU A 186 -50.17 35.15 -8.01
CA LEU A 186 -49.41 36.38 -8.23
C LEU A 186 -50.16 37.55 -7.57
N ARG A 187 -49.65 38.01 -6.43
CA ARG A 187 -50.08 39.30 -5.85
C ARG A 187 -49.46 40.41 -6.69
N ILE A 188 -50.22 40.87 -7.69
CA ILE A 188 -49.96 42.13 -8.38
C ILE A 188 -50.29 43.24 -7.37
N SER A 189 -49.25 43.83 -6.77
CA SER A 189 -49.38 45.14 -6.13
C SER A 189 -49.23 46.18 -7.23
N ALA A 190 -50.35 46.81 -7.60
CA ALA A 190 -50.36 47.98 -8.44
C ALA A 190 -50.91 49.15 -7.63
N LYS A 191 -50.06 50.18 -7.51
CA LYS A 191 -50.24 51.50 -6.87
C LYS A 191 -50.12 51.55 -5.35
#